data_AF-A0A8I0AFM1-F1
#
_entry.id   AF-A0A8I0AFM1-F1
#
_cell.length_a   1.000
_cell.length_b   1.000
_cell.length_c   1.000
_cell.angle_alpha   90.00
_cell.angle_beta   90.00
_cell.angle_gamma   90.00
#
_symmetry.space_group_name_H-M   'P 1'
#
loop_
_entity.id
_entity.type
_entity.pdbx_description
1 polymer ?
#
loop_
_entity_poly.entity_id
_entity_poly.type
_entity_poly.pdbx_seq_one_letter_code
_entity_poly.pdbx_strand_id
1 'polypeptide(L)'
;MTKKDDINFDYTEEVKKCKTIDDVIGKNGLVQRLIKDVLENILEVEMGEHLGRDKYDRQTDIDQDDRNYRNGYSKKTLRSSFGDWC
;
A
#
# COMPACT_ATOMS: atom_id res chain seq x y z
N MET A 1 13.04 -17.53 -3.52
CA MET A 1 12.33 -16.91 -4.66
C MET A 1 12.09 -15.47 -4.32
N THR A 2 13.03 -14.60 -4.67
CA THR A 2 12.99 -13.15 -4.44
C THR A 2 11.90 -12.53 -5.31
N LYS A 3 10.78 -12.11 -4.72
CA LYS A 3 9.77 -11.33 -5.44
C LYS A 3 10.18 -9.86 -5.41
N LYS A 4 10.06 -9.26 -6.59
CA LYS A 4 10.51 -7.93 -6.99
C LYS A 4 9.96 -6.87 -6.05
N ASP A 5 10.82 -5.93 -5.70
CA ASP A 5 10.41 -4.63 -5.18
C ASP A 5 9.62 -3.92 -6.29
N ASP A 6 8.30 -4.12 -6.32
CA ASP A 6 7.39 -3.55 -7.33
C ASP A 6 7.14 -2.05 -7.09
N ILE A 7 8.11 -1.32 -6.55
CA ILE A 7 8.12 0.14 -6.54
C ILE A 7 8.85 0.60 -7.80
N ASN A 8 8.24 0.34 -8.96
CA ASN A 8 8.63 1.04 -10.19
C ASN A 8 7.84 2.35 -10.31
N PHE A 9 7.99 3.23 -9.30
CA PHE A 9 7.49 4.58 -9.38
C PHE A 9 8.56 5.45 -10.03
N ASP A 10 8.51 5.60 -11.36
CA ASP A 10 9.41 6.51 -12.05
C ASP A 10 8.97 7.96 -11.80
N TYR A 11 9.60 8.55 -10.78
CA TYR A 11 9.43 9.95 -10.42
C TYR A 11 9.65 10.88 -11.62
N THR A 12 10.60 10.57 -12.50
CA THR A 12 10.96 11.42 -13.63
C THR A 12 9.89 11.42 -14.71
N GLU A 13 9.19 10.30 -14.92
CA GLU A 13 8.06 10.23 -15.85
C GLU A 13 6.81 10.88 -15.28
N GLU A 14 6.52 10.68 -13.99
CA GLU A 14 5.33 11.25 -13.38
C GLU A 14 5.44 12.77 -13.24
N VAL A 15 6.62 13.31 -12.92
CA VAL A 15 6.85 14.77 -12.88
C VAL A 15 6.69 15.42 -14.25
N LYS A 16 7.08 14.74 -15.34
CA LYS A 16 6.86 15.24 -16.71
C LYS A 16 5.37 15.39 -17.07
N LYS A 17 4.49 14.63 -16.40
CA LYS A 17 3.04 14.69 -16.62
C LYS A 17 2.39 15.83 -15.85
N CYS A 18 2.97 16.23 -14.72
CA CYS A 18 2.48 17.35 -13.91
C CYS A 18 2.75 18.68 -14.64
N LYS A 19 1.69 19.39 -15.02
CA LYS A 19 1.77 20.70 -15.68
C LYS A 19 1.28 21.83 -14.78
N THR A 20 0.40 21.52 -13.85
CA THR A 20 -0.23 22.47 -12.94
C THR A 20 0.02 22.11 -11.48
N ILE A 21 -0.15 23.08 -10.58
CA ILE A 21 -0.03 22.86 -9.12
C ILE A 21 -1.08 21.83 -8.65
N ASP A 22 -2.25 21.82 -9.27
CA ASP A 22 -3.32 20.86 -8.99
C ASP A 22 -2.94 19.42 -9.37
N ASP A 23 -2.06 19.20 -10.35
CA ASP A 23 -1.56 17.84 -10.67
C ASP A 23 -0.62 17.30 -9.58
N VAL A 24 0.00 18.18 -8.80
CA VAL A 24 0.93 17.82 -7.73
C VAL A 24 0.19 17.65 -6.40
N ILE A 25 -0.68 18.61 -6.06
CA ILE A 25 -1.29 18.75 -4.72
C ILE A 25 -2.81 18.57 -4.74
N GLY A 26 -3.45 18.63 -5.91
CA GLY A 26 -4.89 18.52 -6.06
C GLY A 26 -5.42 17.10 -5.88
N LYS A 27 -6.71 16.92 -6.18
CA LYS A 27 -7.41 15.64 -6.00
C LYS A 27 -6.81 14.57 -6.91
N ASN A 28 -6.33 13.46 -6.32
CA ASN A 28 -5.55 12.41 -6.97
C ASN A 28 -4.19 12.89 -7.51
N GLY A 29 -3.63 13.96 -6.93
CA GLY A 29 -2.31 14.49 -7.29
C GLY A 29 -1.16 13.54 -6.95
N LEU A 30 0.02 13.88 -7.45
CA LEU A 30 1.25 13.10 -7.30
C LEU A 30 1.56 12.75 -5.85
N VAL A 31 1.48 13.74 -4.96
CA VAL A 31 1.79 13.58 -3.52
C VAL A 31 0.82 12.60 -2.86
N GLN A 32 -0.44 12.64 -3.27
CA GLN A 32 -1.47 11.76 -2.74
C GLN A 32 -1.24 10.30 -3.12
N ARG A 33 -0.83 10.04 -4.37
CA ARG A 33 -0.49 8.70 -4.85
C ARG A 33 0.74 8.15 -4.12
N LEU A 34 1.77 8.96 -3.95
CA LEU A 34 2.98 8.59 -3.20
C LEU A 34 2.67 8.19 -1.74
N ILE A 35 1.90 9.02 -1.03
CA ILE A 35 1.56 8.75 0.36
C ILE A 35 0.67 7.52 0.48
N LYS A 36 -0.27 7.32 -0.46
CA LYS A 36 -1.10 6.13 -0.51
C LYS A 36 -0.25 4.86 -0.62
N ASP A 37 0.68 4.83 -1.57
CA ASP A 37 1.54 3.66 -1.80
C ASP A 37 2.44 3.38 -0.58
N VAL A 38 2.98 4.43 0.06
CA VAL A 38 3.77 4.30 1.30
C VAL A 38 2.92 3.70 2.43
N LEU A 39 1.68 4.18 2.62
CA LEU A 39 0.78 3.66 3.64
C LEU A 39 0.37 2.21 3.38
N GLU A 40 0.05 1.85 2.13
CA GLU A 40 -0.28 0.47 1.77
C GLU A 40 0.90 -0.47 2.08
N ASN A 41 2.14 -0.08 1.75
CA ASN A 41 3.33 -0.87 2.06
C ASN A 41 3.56 -1.06 3.56
N ILE A 42 3.42 0.00 4.36
CA ILE A 42 3.55 -0.10 5.83
C ILE A 42 2.53 -1.10 6.38
N LEU A 43 1.27 -1.02 5.94
CA LEU A 43 0.22 -1.93 6.38
C LEU A 43 0.47 -3.39 5.94
N GLU A 44 1.07 -3.60 4.76
CA GLU A 44 1.42 -4.95 4.30
C GLU A 44 2.53 -5.59 5.14
N VAL A 45 3.54 -4.80 5.52
CA VAL A 45 4.63 -5.21 6.41
C VAL A 45 4.10 -5.53 7.81
N GLU A 46 3.30 -4.62 8.39
CA GLU A 46 2.69 -4.82 9.72
C GLU A 46 1.82 -6.09 9.74
N MET A 47 1.10 -6.39 8.66
CA MET A 47 0.34 -7.63 8.53
C MET A 47 1.25 -8.87 8.43
N GLY A 48 2.44 -8.75 7.82
CA GLY A 48 3.45 -9.81 7.81
C GLY A 48 3.97 -10.11 9.22
N GLU A 49 4.29 -9.07 9.98
CA GLU A 49 4.75 -9.18 11.36
C GLU A 49 3.67 -9.73 12.29
N HIS A 50 2.42 -9.26 12.16
CA HIS A 50 1.30 -9.71 12.98
C HIS A 50 0.98 -11.20 12.80
N LEU A 51 1.00 -11.70 11.56
CA LEU A 51 0.80 -13.12 11.28
C LEU A 51 2.09 -13.95 11.46
N GLY A 52 3.25 -13.31 11.58
CA GLY A 52 4.56 -13.96 11.66
C GLY A 52 4.96 -14.76 10.43
N ARG A 53 4.36 -14.48 9.27
CA ARG A 53 4.59 -15.22 8.02
C ARG A 53 4.36 -14.39 6.76
N ASP A 54 5.02 -14.82 5.69
CA ASP A 54 4.87 -14.25 4.37
C ASP A 54 3.52 -14.58 3.71
N LYS A 55 3.14 -13.75 2.74
CA LYS A 55 1.93 -13.94 1.95
C LYS A 55 2.01 -15.27 1.21
N TYR A 56 0.95 -16.08 1.33
CA TYR A 56 0.82 -17.43 0.79
C TYR A 56 1.64 -18.53 1.47
N ASP A 57 2.41 -18.21 2.51
CA ASP A 57 3.05 -19.24 3.32
C ASP A 57 2.00 -19.96 4.19
N ARG A 58 2.11 -21.28 4.36
CA ARG A 58 1.13 -22.08 5.13
C ARG A 58 1.61 -22.25 6.57
N GLN A 59 0.72 -21.98 7.53
CA GLN A 59 0.94 -22.35 8.93
C GLN A 59 0.81 -23.86 9.09
N THR A 60 1.95 -24.56 9.09
CA THR A 60 2.07 -25.99 9.39
C THR A 60 2.24 -26.26 10.88
N ASP A 61 2.73 -25.28 11.62
CA ASP A 61 3.21 -25.44 13.00
C ASP A 61 2.16 -25.05 14.06
N ILE A 62 0.94 -24.69 13.63
CA ILE A 62 -0.17 -24.24 14.47
C ILE A 62 -1.39 -25.13 14.20
N ASP A 63 -2.12 -25.47 15.27
CA ASP A 63 -3.34 -26.26 15.21
C ASP A 63 -4.39 -25.67 14.26
N GLN A 64 -5.15 -26.54 13.60
CA GLN A 64 -6.02 -26.15 12.50
C GLN A 64 -7.05 -25.08 12.87
N ASP A 65 -7.55 -25.11 14.10
CA ASP A 65 -8.59 -24.21 14.61
C ASP A 65 -8.04 -22.81 14.96
N ASP A 66 -6.73 -22.68 15.19
CA ASP A 66 -6.07 -21.42 15.58
C ASP A 66 -5.41 -20.68 14.39
N ARG A 67 -5.54 -21.22 13.17
CA ARG A 67 -4.91 -20.63 11.98
C ARG A 67 -5.65 -19.38 11.50
N ASN A 68 -4.96 -18.24 11.51
CA ASN A 68 -5.47 -16.98 10.97
C ASN A 68 -4.97 -16.75 9.53
N TYR A 69 -5.87 -16.61 8.56
CA TYR A 69 -5.54 -16.38 7.15
C TYR A 69 -5.96 -14.98 6.69
N ARG A 70 -5.14 -14.37 5.83
CA ARG A 70 -5.45 -13.10 5.17
C ARG A 70 -6.74 -13.25 4.35
N ASN A 71 -7.70 -12.34 4.54
CA ASN A 71 -9.04 -12.39 3.94
C ASN A 71 -9.29 -11.32 2.85
N GLY A 72 -8.22 -10.81 2.24
CA GLY A 72 -8.29 -9.77 1.21
C GLY A 72 -8.02 -8.37 1.74
N TYR A 73 -8.55 -7.37 1.05
CA TYR A 73 -8.33 -5.95 1.35
C TYR A 73 -9.67 -5.22 1.43
N SER A 74 -9.74 -4.20 2.30
CA SER A 74 -10.91 -3.31 2.43
C SER A 74 -10.54 -1.90 1.99
N LYS A 75 -11.47 -1.22 1.30
CA LYS A 75 -11.27 0.17 0.87
C LYS A 75 -11.58 1.11 2.03
N LYS A 76 -10.67 2.06 2.32
CA LYS A 76 -10.88 3.09 3.34
C LYS A 76 -10.53 4.45 2.76
N THR A 77 -11.53 5.32 2.66
CA THR A 77 -11.35 6.73 2.31
C THR A 77 -10.77 7.46 3.53
N LEU A 78 -9.59 8.05 3.36
CA LEU A 78 -8.92 8.82 4.41
C LEU A 78 -9.17 10.31 4.19
N ARG A 79 -9.13 11.10 5.26
CA ARG A 79 -9.25 12.55 5.16
C ARG A 79 -7.96 13.18 5.65
N SER A 80 -7.36 14.04 4.83
CA SER A 80 -6.16 14.78 5.18
C SER A 80 -6.45 16.28 5.15
N SER A 81 -5.51 17.08 5.63
CA SER A 81 -5.59 18.55 5.57
C SER A 81 -5.77 19.08 4.14
N PHE A 82 -5.38 18.28 3.13
CA PHE A 82 -5.52 18.59 1.71
C PHE A 82 -6.88 18.16 1.09
N GLY A 83 -7.81 17.59 1.88
CA GLY A 83 -9.14 17.17 1.42
C GLY A 83 -9.48 15.70 1.72
N ASP A 84 -10.51 15.17 1.06
CA ASP A 84 -10.90 13.75 1.13
C ASP A 84 -10.09 12.91 0.13
N TRP A 85 -9.51 11.82 0.60
CA TRP A 85 -8.62 10.90 -0.13
C TRP A 85 -9.38 9.61 -0.39
N CYS A 86 -9.62 9.31 -1.68
CA CYS A 86 -10.43 8.16 -2.12
C CYS A 86 -9.91 6.81 -1.63
#